data_AF-A0A914RQD5-F1
#
_entry.id   AF-A0A914RQD5-F1
#
_cell.length_a   1.000
_cell.length_b   1.000
_cell.length_c   1.000
_cell.angle_alpha   90.00
_cell.angle_beta   90.00
_cell.angle_gamma   90.00
#
_symmetry.space_group_name_H-M   'P 1'
#
loop_
_entity.id
_entity.type
_entity.pdbx_description
1 polymer ?
#
loop_
_entity_poly.entity_id
_entity_poly.type
_entity_poly.pdbx_seq_one_letter_code
_entity_poly.pdbx_strand_id
1 'polypeptide(L)'
;MINGNTESGSKRASSKDQHSSQRALDDLLELLNFIYTKLKVYGADTVLLSQVFGQMTYWICALALNHLMFRKELCNFEKAIQIKHNVTEIQSWLSSKGFGVHRETLEPLVQASHLLQSKKDESNLDTLCGEMTSKLKPKQVCLRVISVNDYCF
;
A
#
# COMPACT_ATOMS: atom_id res chain seq x y z
N MET A 1 2.11 -53.09 2.38
CA MET A 1 1.40 -51.94 2.97
C MET A 1 2.02 -50.65 2.43
N ILE A 2 1.17 -49.69 2.11
CA ILE A 2 1.37 -48.59 1.16
C ILE A 2 2.19 -47.43 1.77
N ASN A 3 3.06 -46.84 0.93
CA ASN A 3 3.83 -45.60 1.15
C ASN A 3 2.90 -44.37 1.25
N GLY A 4 3.30 -43.35 2.03
CA GLY A 4 2.58 -42.06 2.03
C GLY A 4 3.31 -40.94 2.76
N ASN A 5 4.35 -40.39 2.14
CA ASN A 5 5.02 -39.15 2.53
C ASN A 5 4.31 -37.95 1.87
N THR A 6 3.67 -37.05 2.63
CA THR A 6 3.33 -35.69 2.16
C THR A 6 3.06 -34.71 3.33
N GLU A 7 4.08 -33.99 3.77
CA GLU A 7 3.91 -32.69 4.45
C GLU A 7 4.89 -31.66 3.85
N SER A 8 4.52 -31.04 2.73
CA SER A 8 5.28 -29.92 2.12
C SER A 8 4.44 -29.11 1.13
N GLY A 9 3.20 -28.78 1.49
CA GLY A 9 2.27 -28.06 0.60
C GLY A 9 2.21 -26.53 0.77
N SER A 10 2.45 -25.99 1.96
CA SER A 10 2.03 -24.60 2.27
C SER A 10 3.10 -23.52 2.04
N LYS A 11 4.40 -23.86 2.02
CA LYS A 11 5.49 -22.86 1.95
C LYS A 11 5.82 -22.35 0.54
N ARG A 12 5.44 -23.06 -0.54
CA ARG A 12 5.84 -22.72 -1.93
C ARG A 12 4.98 -21.64 -2.59
N ALA A 13 3.74 -21.44 -2.16
CA ALA A 13 2.84 -20.45 -2.74
C ALA A 13 3.18 -19.01 -2.28
N SER A 14 3.42 -18.83 -0.98
CA SER A 14 3.77 -17.53 -0.39
C SER A 14 5.05 -16.93 -0.99
N SER A 15 6.10 -17.73 -1.23
CA SER A 15 7.34 -17.22 -1.85
C SER A 15 7.18 -16.76 -3.30
N LYS A 16 6.26 -17.35 -4.09
CA LYS A 16 6.01 -16.93 -5.47
C LYS A 16 5.27 -15.61 -5.53
N ASP A 17 4.28 -15.43 -4.67
CA ASP A 17 3.50 -14.18 -4.59
C ASP A 17 4.31 -13.01 -4.03
N GLN A 18 5.24 -13.29 -3.13
CA GLN A 18 6.14 -12.26 -2.60
C GLN A 18 7.13 -11.76 -3.67
N HIS A 19 7.70 -12.68 -4.47
CA HIS A 19 8.62 -12.33 -5.55
C HIS A 19 7.92 -11.59 -6.70
N SER A 20 6.68 -11.95 -7.03
CA SER A 20 5.92 -11.24 -8.07
C SER A 20 5.54 -9.82 -7.62
N SER A 21 5.19 -9.65 -6.35
CA SER A 21 4.87 -8.34 -5.76
C SER A 21 6.09 -7.43 -5.69
N GLN A 22 7.27 -7.96 -5.34
CA GLN A 22 8.53 -7.19 -5.38
C GLN A 22 8.85 -6.71 -6.80
N ARG A 23 8.75 -7.61 -7.79
CA ARG A 23 8.99 -7.25 -9.19
C ARG A 23 8.06 -6.13 -9.66
N ALA A 24 6.78 -6.17 -9.29
CA ALA A 24 5.83 -5.12 -9.67
C ALA A 24 6.15 -3.76 -9.04
N LEU A 25 6.68 -3.73 -7.81
CA LEU A 25 7.16 -2.49 -7.18
C LEU A 25 8.40 -1.96 -7.91
N ASP A 26 9.34 -2.84 -8.24
CA ASP A 26 10.55 -2.48 -8.97
C ASP A 26 10.19 -1.86 -10.34
N ASP A 27 9.26 -2.48 -11.08
CA ASP A 27 8.74 -1.97 -12.36
C ASP A 27 8.10 -0.57 -12.21
N LEU A 28 7.34 -0.33 -11.13
CA LEU A 28 6.76 0.98 -10.84
C LEU A 28 7.85 2.03 -10.60
N LEU A 29 8.86 1.71 -9.80
CA LEU A 29 9.96 2.63 -9.51
C LEU A 29 10.82 2.90 -10.75
N GLU A 30 11.01 1.90 -11.61
CA GLU A 30 11.68 2.08 -12.90
C GLU A 30 10.89 3.03 -13.81
N LEU A 31 9.56 2.86 -13.89
CA LEU A 31 8.69 3.77 -14.64
C LEU A 31 8.76 5.21 -14.12
N LEU A 32 8.71 5.41 -12.80
CA LEU A 32 8.84 6.74 -12.19
C LEU A 32 10.19 7.38 -12.50
N ASN A 33 11.28 6.59 -12.45
CA ASN A 33 12.62 7.05 -12.85
C ASN A 33 12.71 7.40 -14.33
N PHE A 34 12.10 6.60 -15.20
CA PHE A 34 12.05 6.84 -16.63
C PHE A 34 11.34 8.18 -16.93
N ILE A 35 10.14 8.38 -16.37
CA ILE A 35 9.37 9.62 -16.53
C ILE A 35 10.18 10.82 -16.02
N TYR A 36 10.79 10.72 -14.84
CA TYR A 36 11.61 11.78 -14.27
C TYR A 36 12.77 12.18 -15.20
N THR A 37 13.49 11.17 -15.70
CA THR A 37 14.64 11.37 -16.58
C THR A 37 14.23 12.00 -17.90
N LYS A 38 13.11 11.54 -18.50
CA LYS A 38 12.59 12.11 -19.75
C LYS A 38 12.13 13.56 -19.58
N LEU A 39 11.39 13.87 -18.52
CA LEU A 39 10.95 15.24 -18.25
C LEU A 39 12.16 16.18 -18.05
N LYS A 40 13.21 15.73 -17.34
CA LYS A 40 14.46 16.50 -17.24
C LYS A 40 15.15 16.73 -18.57
N VAL A 41 15.22 15.72 -19.44
CA VAL A 41 15.80 15.86 -20.79
C VAL A 41 15.02 16.87 -21.63
N TYR A 42 13.70 16.96 -21.46
CA TYR A 42 12.87 17.96 -22.12
C TYR A 42 12.94 19.36 -21.49
N GLY A 43 13.77 19.56 -20.46
CA GLY A 43 13.94 20.86 -19.82
C GLY A 43 12.83 21.23 -18.82
N ALA A 44 12.09 20.25 -18.30
CA ALA A 44 11.11 20.51 -17.24
C ALA A 44 11.82 21.07 -16.00
N ASP A 45 11.32 22.19 -15.50
CA ASP A 45 11.82 22.78 -14.26
C ASP A 45 11.38 21.98 -13.02
N THR A 46 11.97 22.33 -11.87
CA THR A 46 11.73 21.64 -10.60
C THR A 46 10.31 21.83 -10.07
N VAL A 47 9.63 22.93 -10.42
CA VAL A 47 8.25 23.21 -9.99
C VAL A 47 7.29 22.30 -10.76
N LEU A 48 7.44 22.23 -12.08
CA LEU A 48 6.66 21.33 -12.94
C LEU A 48 6.87 19.87 -12.54
N LEU A 49 8.13 19.46 -12.35
CA LEU A 49 8.45 18.12 -11.88
C LEU A 49 7.78 17.82 -10.53
N SER A 50 7.85 18.74 -9.58
CA SER A 50 7.22 18.58 -8.27
C SER A 50 5.69 18.42 -8.39
N GLN A 51 5.03 19.22 -9.22
CA GLN A 51 3.58 19.11 -9.45
C GLN A 51 3.19 17.76 -10.07
N VAL A 52 3.93 17.33 -11.11
CA VAL A 52 3.67 16.07 -11.81
C VAL A 52 3.84 14.88 -10.87
N PHE A 53 4.95 14.81 -10.13
CA PHE A 53 5.18 13.71 -9.18
C PHE A 53 4.27 13.79 -7.95
N GLY A 54 3.87 14.97 -7.51
CA GLY A 54 2.83 15.13 -6.50
C GLY A 54 1.50 14.53 -6.94
N GLN A 55 1.07 14.84 -8.17
CA GLN A 55 -0.18 14.32 -8.72
C GLN A 55 -0.12 12.80 -8.94
N MET A 56 0.99 12.27 -9.45
CA MET A 56 1.16 10.81 -9.59
C MET A 56 1.15 10.11 -8.23
N THR A 57 1.78 10.68 -7.21
CA THR A 57 1.76 10.13 -5.85
C THR A 57 0.33 10.09 -5.30
N TYR A 58 -0.46 11.14 -5.52
CA TYR A 58 -1.88 11.15 -5.16
C TYR A 58 -2.67 10.05 -5.88
N TRP A 59 -2.45 9.86 -7.19
CA TRP A 59 -3.14 8.83 -7.96
C TRP A 59 -2.78 7.42 -7.49
N ILE A 60 -1.50 7.15 -7.22
CA ILE A 60 -1.04 5.87 -6.66
C ILE A 60 -1.75 5.60 -5.33
N CYS A 61 -1.79 6.58 -4.44
CA CYS A 61 -2.46 6.47 -3.15
C CYS A 61 -3.95 6.16 -3.29
N ALA A 62 -4.66 6.98 -4.09
CA ALA A 62 -6.10 6.86 -4.29
C ALA A 62 -6.47 5.52 -4.94
N LEU A 63 -5.73 5.09 -5.97
CA LEU A 63 -5.99 3.82 -6.66
C LEU A 63 -5.77 2.62 -5.73
N ALA A 64 -4.67 2.60 -4.99
CA ALA A 64 -4.38 1.52 -4.06
C ALA A 64 -5.42 1.45 -2.93
N LEU A 65 -5.83 2.60 -2.36
CA LEU A 65 -6.92 2.64 -1.38
C LEU A 65 -8.24 2.16 -1.99
N ASN A 66 -8.59 2.60 -3.19
CA ASN A 66 -9.82 2.15 -3.87
C ASN A 66 -9.81 0.63 -4.02
N HIS A 67 -8.71 0.04 -4.48
CA HIS A 67 -8.61 -1.41 -4.59
C HIS A 67 -8.75 -2.10 -3.24
N LEU A 68 -8.14 -1.56 -2.18
CA LEU A 68 -8.27 -2.09 -0.83
C LEU A 68 -9.71 -2.00 -0.31
N MET A 69 -10.46 -0.94 -0.64
CA MET A 69 -11.86 -0.79 -0.23
C MET A 69 -12.81 -1.79 -0.88
N PHE A 70 -12.56 -2.17 -2.14
CA PHE A 70 -13.49 -2.99 -2.93
C PHE A 70 -13.15 -4.49 -2.90
N ARG A 71 -11.94 -4.87 -2.46
CA ARG A 71 -11.46 -6.26 -2.53
C ARG A 71 -11.13 -6.81 -1.15
N LYS A 72 -12.03 -7.63 -0.61
CA LYS A 72 -11.91 -8.21 0.74
C LYS A 72 -10.65 -9.08 0.89
N GLU A 73 -10.24 -9.75 -0.17
CA GLU A 73 -9.04 -10.60 -0.21
C GLU A 73 -7.72 -9.83 0.00
N LEU A 74 -7.73 -8.50 -0.15
CA LEU A 74 -6.57 -7.65 0.10
C LEU A 74 -6.46 -7.19 1.56
N CYS A 75 -7.51 -7.38 2.37
CA CYS A 75 -7.58 -6.92 3.76
C CYS A 75 -7.01 -7.96 4.74
N ASN A 76 -5.74 -8.32 4.60
CA ASN A 76 -5.07 -9.26 5.49
C ASN A 76 -3.69 -8.77 5.96
N PHE A 77 -3.17 -9.40 7.00
CA PHE A 77 -1.90 -9.02 7.64
C PHE A 77 -0.71 -9.04 6.68
N GLU A 78 -0.60 -10.07 5.84
CA GLU A 78 0.52 -10.19 4.88
C GLU A 78 0.49 -9.05 3.85
N LYS A 79 -0.69 -8.71 3.34
CA LYS A 79 -0.89 -7.58 2.42
C LYS A 79 -0.59 -6.25 3.10
N ALA A 80 -0.89 -6.10 4.39
CA ALA A 80 -0.53 -4.91 5.15
C ALA A 80 0.99 -4.68 5.21
N ILE A 81 1.78 -5.74 5.43
CA ILE A 81 3.25 -5.68 5.41
C ILE A 81 3.76 -5.30 4.02
N GLN A 82 3.20 -5.90 2.96
CA GLN A 82 3.55 -5.57 1.57
C GLN A 82 3.23 -4.10 1.23
N ILE A 83 2.04 -3.61 1.58
CA ILE A 83 1.64 -2.21 1.36
C ILE A 83 2.60 -1.26 2.09
N LYS A 84 2.95 -1.55 3.35
CA LYS A 84 3.86 -0.72 4.14
C LYS A 84 5.27 -0.66 3.52
N HIS A 85 5.80 -1.79 3.07
CA HIS A 85 7.07 -1.83 2.36
C HIS A 85 7.00 -0.99 1.07
N ASN A 86 6.00 -1.22 0.22
CA ASN A 86 5.83 -0.51 -1.04
C ASN A 86 5.74 1.01 -0.83
N VAL A 87 4.96 1.46 0.16
CA VAL A 87 4.86 2.90 0.49
C VAL A 87 6.21 3.46 0.94
N THR A 88 6.98 2.70 1.73
CA THR A 88 8.30 3.13 2.22
C THR A 88 9.29 3.32 1.07
N GLU A 89 9.30 2.42 0.09
CA GLU A 89 10.16 2.53 -1.10
C GLU A 89 9.77 3.73 -1.97
N ILE A 90 8.47 3.95 -2.20
CA ILE A 90 7.99 5.12 -2.97
C ILE A 90 8.34 6.43 -2.23
N GLN A 91 8.17 6.49 -0.91
CA GLN A 91 8.54 7.65 -0.11
C GLN A 91 10.05 7.93 -0.14
N SER A 92 10.87 6.87 -0.12
CA SER A 92 12.32 6.97 -0.24
C SER A 92 12.72 7.48 -1.62
N TRP A 93 12.08 6.97 -2.67
CA TRP A 93 12.26 7.44 -4.04
C TRP A 93 11.94 8.93 -4.18
N LEU A 94 10.77 9.38 -3.68
CA LEU A 94 10.38 10.79 -3.68
C LEU A 94 11.42 11.67 -2.98
N SER A 95 11.93 11.23 -1.83
CA SER A 95 12.97 11.95 -1.09
C SER A 95 14.25 12.09 -1.92
N SER A 96 14.70 11.01 -2.56
CA SER A 96 15.92 10.99 -3.37
C SER A 96 15.88 11.94 -4.57
N LYS A 97 14.68 12.24 -5.10
CA LYS A 97 14.48 13.12 -6.26
C LYS A 97 14.17 14.57 -5.89
N GLY A 98 14.10 14.90 -4.59
CA GLY A 98 13.76 16.24 -4.10
C GLY A 98 12.26 16.51 -3.96
N PHE A 99 11.42 15.46 -3.96
CA PHE A 99 9.96 15.54 -3.87
C PHE A 99 9.42 15.11 -2.49
N GLY A 100 10.23 15.26 -1.45
CA GLY A 100 9.90 14.82 -0.09
C GLY A 100 8.60 15.42 0.46
N VAL A 101 8.19 16.60 -0.01
CA VAL A 101 6.94 17.27 0.38
C VAL A 101 5.68 16.47 0.04
N HIS A 102 5.75 15.57 -0.94
CA HIS A 102 4.61 14.75 -1.39
C HIS A 102 4.51 13.40 -0.68
N ARG A 103 5.42 13.09 0.25
CA ARG A 103 5.40 11.81 0.99
C ARG A 103 4.15 11.63 1.82
N GLU A 104 3.66 12.72 2.43
CA GLU A 104 2.45 12.71 3.26
C GLU A 104 1.20 12.36 2.47
N THR A 105 1.22 12.50 1.14
CA THR A 105 0.13 12.08 0.27
C THR A 105 -0.13 10.57 0.34
N LEU A 106 0.87 9.77 0.73
CA LEU A 106 0.74 8.31 0.92
C LEU A 106 0.32 7.93 2.36
N GLU A 107 0.19 8.88 3.27
CA GLU A 107 -0.17 8.63 4.68
C GLU A 107 -1.47 7.82 4.85
N PRO A 108 -2.53 8.02 4.04
CA PRO A 108 -3.72 7.20 4.11
C PRO A 108 -3.48 5.69 3.91
N LEU A 109 -2.52 5.29 3.07
CA LEU A 109 -2.14 3.88 2.90
C LEU A 109 -1.36 3.34 4.09
N VAL A 110 -0.52 4.17 4.72
CA VAL A 110 0.19 3.82 5.96
C VAL A 110 -0.83 3.54 7.06
N GLN A 111 -1.79 4.46 7.23
CA GLN A 111 -2.92 4.30 8.15
C GLN A 111 -3.70 3.02 7.86
N ALA A 112 -4.11 2.79 6.60
CA ALA A 112 -4.81 1.57 6.22
C ALA A 112 -4.00 0.30 6.54
N SER A 113 -2.69 0.30 6.30
CA SER A 113 -1.82 -0.83 6.65
C SER A 113 -1.74 -1.09 8.16
N HIS A 114 -1.75 -0.04 8.99
CA HIS A 114 -1.78 -0.19 10.44
C HIS A 114 -3.12 -0.77 10.90
N LEU A 115 -4.24 -0.27 10.36
CA LEU A 115 -5.57 -0.81 10.64
C LEU A 115 -5.69 -2.31 10.32
N LEU A 116 -5.08 -2.76 9.23
CA LEU A 116 -5.06 -4.18 8.85
C LEU A 116 -4.16 -5.05 9.76
N GLN A 117 -3.18 -4.45 10.44
CA GLN A 117 -2.28 -5.14 11.38
C GLN A 117 -2.83 -5.16 12.81
N SER A 118 -3.72 -4.23 13.16
CA SER A 118 -4.37 -4.18 14.47
C SER A 118 -5.28 -5.40 14.67
N LYS A 119 -5.18 -6.03 15.85
CA LYS A 119 -6.21 -6.98 16.31
C LYS A 119 -7.51 -6.20 16.45
N LYS A 120 -8.59 -6.64 15.82
CA LYS A 120 -9.92 -6.02 15.98
C LYS A 120 -10.53 -6.57 17.27
N ASP A 121 -10.42 -5.82 18.35
CA ASP A 121 -10.99 -6.14 19.67
C ASP A 121 -11.98 -5.02 20.00
N GLU A 122 -13.13 -5.34 20.58
CA GLU A 122 -14.21 -4.36 20.83
C GLU A 122 -13.72 -3.16 21.65
N SER A 123 -12.71 -3.38 22.50
CA SER A 123 -12.06 -2.34 23.33
C SER A 123 -11.19 -1.34 22.56
N ASN A 124 -10.83 -1.61 21.30
CA ASN A 124 -9.92 -0.75 20.51
C ASN A 124 -10.58 -0.05 19.32
N LEU A 125 -11.88 -0.28 19.09
CA LEU A 125 -12.64 0.28 17.98
C LEU A 125 -12.64 1.81 17.96
N ASP A 126 -12.76 2.46 19.12
CA ASP A 126 -12.79 3.92 19.21
C ASP A 126 -11.43 4.56 18.86
N THR A 127 -10.32 3.98 19.31
CA THR A 127 -8.96 4.43 18.95
C THR A 127 -8.65 4.17 17.47
N LEU A 128 -9.14 3.04 16.95
CA LEU A 128 -8.99 2.63 15.56
C LEU A 128 -9.80 3.53 14.60
N CYS A 129 -10.98 4.00 15.04
CA CYS A 129 -11.84 4.91 14.29
C CYS A 129 -11.45 6.39 14.46
N GLY A 130 -10.68 6.75 15.49
CA GLY A 130 -10.26 8.13 15.78
C GLY A 130 -8.88 8.51 15.22
N GLU A 131 -7.82 8.17 15.95
CA GLU A 131 -6.46 8.69 15.69
C GLU A 131 -5.85 8.13 14.40
N MET A 132 -6.13 6.87 14.08
CA MET A 132 -5.58 6.17 12.91
C MET A 132 -6.30 6.48 11.59
N THR A 133 -7.38 7.28 11.58
CA THR A 133 -8.15 7.58 10.36
C THR A 133 -8.28 9.07 10.06
N SER A 134 -7.58 9.91 10.81
CA SER A 134 -7.67 11.38 10.73
C SER A 134 -7.39 11.99 9.36
N LYS A 135 -6.65 11.28 8.48
CA LYS A 135 -6.38 11.71 7.10
C LYS A 135 -7.23 10.97 6.04
N LEU A 136 -8.15 10.11 6.46
CA LEU A 136 -9.12 9.42 5.61
C LEU A 136 -10.45 10.22 5.57
N LYS A 137 -10.73 10.94 4.48
CA LYS A 137 -12.07 11.51 4.24
C LYS A 137 -13.05 10.40 3.77
N PRO A 138 -14.34 10.45 4.16
CA PRO A 138 -14.83 9.88 5.42
C PRO A 138 -15.96 8.84 5.21
N LYS A 139 -16.18 8.00 6.23
CA LYS A 139 -17.28 7.01 6.41
C LYS A 139 -17.23 5.68 5.65
N GLN A 140 -16.71 5.57 4.43
CA GLN A 140 -16.76 4.28 3.71
C GLN A 140 -15.56 3.36 3.98
N VAL A 141 -14.37 3.93 4.21
CA VAL A 141 -13.12 3.16 4.41
C VAL A 141 -13.13 2.41 5.74
N CYS A 142 -13.46 3.10 6.84
CA CYS A 142 -13.41 2.53 8.19
C CYS A 142 -14.51 1.50 8.40
N LEU A 143 -15.77 1.84 8.05
CA LEU A 143 -16.90 0.90 8.12
C LEU A 143 -16.67 -0.35 7.26
N ARG A 144 -16.13 -0.23 6.03
CA ARG A 144 -15.98 -1.40 5.18
C ARG A 144 -14.74 -2.22 5.51
N VAL A 145 -13.58 -1.63 5.79
CA VAL A 145 -12.38 -2.40 6.20
C VAL A 145 -12.58 -3.07 7.56
N ILE A 146 -13.37 -2.48 8.46
CA ILE A 146 -13.77 -3.10 9.73
C ILE A 146 -14.85 -4.18 9.49
N SER A 147 -16.00 -3.86 8.85
CA SER A 147 -17.10 -4.81 8.61
C SER A 147 -16.80 -5.93 7.62
N VAL A 148 -15.71 -5.86 6.84
CA VAL A 148 -15.29 -6.97 5.98
C VAL A 148 -14.82 -8.19 6.79
N ASN A 149 -14.46 -8.03 8.08
CA ASN A 149 -14.14 -9.15 8.97
C ASN A 149 -15.28 -9.57 9.92
N ASP A 150 -16.47 -8.95 9.86
CA ASP A 150 -17.61 -9.38 10.69
C ASP A 150 -18.35 -10.61 10.12
N TYR A 151 -17.62 -11.49 9.43
CA TYR A 151 -18.05 -12.86 9.13
C TYR A 151 -16.95 -13.85 9.52
N CYS A 152 -16.60 -13.86 10.81
CA CYS A 152 -16.20 -15.09 11.48
C CYS A 152 -17.46 -15.71 12.08
N PHE A 153 -18.02 -16.72 11.41
CA PHE A 153 -18.60 -17.88 12.08
C PHE A 153 -17.54 -18.98 12.07
#